data_AF-A0A7V8K616-F1
#
_entry.id   AF-A0A7V8K616-F1
#
_cell.length_a   1.000
_cell.length_b   1.000
_cell.length_c   1.000
_cell.angle_alpha   90.00
_cell.angle_beta   90.00
_cell.angle_gamma   90.00
#
_symmetry.space_group_name_H-M   'P 1'
#
loop_
_entity.id
_entity.type
_entity.pdbx_description
1 polymer ?
#
loop_
_entity_poly.entity_id
_entity_poly.type
_entity_poly.pdbx_seq_one_letter_code
_entity_poly.pdbx_strand_id
1 'polypeptide(L)'
;MALPAEDRTLMHNEAAQAADLIAAQFARNRDAIATLAAQLRAGPPPFVVTCARGSSDHAATYAKYLLETRLGVVTASLSPSVGSVYEAPLRLRGALFIAISQSGKSPDLLRNAEAAKAAGAHVAALVNVEDSPLAHLAHTVIPLGAGAEKSVAATKSYLASLAAIAQLAAHWQGDAALLEALEALPAALRQAWAQDWSALTEGLAGAHNLFVLGRGLGLAAAQEAALKFKETCGLHAEAYSSAEVKHGPMALVGAGFPVLAFAQPDATEAGTLAVAEEFRARGAQVWTVAAGGDLPLAAAPHPALAPLLGVQSFYRAINALALRRGHNPDLPPHLNKVTETV
;
A
#
# COMPACT_ATOMS: atom_id res chain seq x y z
N MET A 1 -18.94 -18.97 16.72
CA MET A 1 -17.78 -19.80 16.30
C MET A 1 -16.59 -19.35 17.12
N ALA A 2 -15.76 -20.26 17.64
CA ALA A 2 -14.56 -19.86 18.37
C ALA A 2 -13.58 -19.14 17.42
N LEU A 3 -12.91 -18.10 17.90
CA LEU A 3 -11.89 -17.41 17.12
C LEU A 3 -10.65 -18.31 16.96
N PRO A 4 -9.98 -18.29 15.80
CA PRO A 4 -8.73 -19.01 15.61
C PRO A 4 -7.63 -18.41 16.51
N ALA A 5 -6.58 -19.19 16.77
CA ALA A 5 -5.34 -18.67 17.34
C ALA A 5 -4.68 -17.69 16.35
N GLU A 6 -3.85 -16.77 16.87
CA GLU A 6 -3.21 -15.71 16.06
C GLU A 6 -2.44 -16.24 14.86
N ASP A 7 -1.67 -17.32 15.04
CA ASP A 7 -0.85 -18.00 14.03
C ASP A 7 -1.66 -18.89 13.08
N ARG A 8 -2.95 -19.08 13.36
CA ARG A 8 -3.85 -19.93 12.57
C ARG A 8 -4.78 -19.15 11.64
N THR A 9 -4.78 -17.82 11.69
CA THR A 9 -5.52 -17.02 10.70
C THR A 9 -4.85 -17.11 9.33
N LEU A 10 -5.65 -17.01 8.28
CA LEU A 10 -5.15 -16.89 6.91
C LEU A 10 -4.39 -15.57 6.75
N MET A 11 -4.89 -14.46 7.32
CA MET A 11 -4.24 -13.15 7.27
C MET A 11 -2.81 -13.20 7.83
N HIS A 12 -2.60 -13.85 8.98
CA HIS A 12 -1.26 -14.01 9.56
C HIS A 12 -0.34 -14.80 8.63
N ASN A 13 -0.81 -15.96 8.18
CA ASN A 13 -0.03 -16.86 7.33
C ASN A 13 0.29 -16.25 5.96
N GLU A 14 -0.64 -15.48 5.40
CA GLU A 14 -0.47 -14.80 4.11
C GLU A 14 0.46 -13.59 4.23
N ALA A 15 0.35 -12.79 5.30
CA ALA A 15 1.29 -11.71 5.57
C ALA A 15 2.72 -12.21 5.80
N ALA A 16 2.89 -13.34 6.48
CA ALA A 16 4.20 -13.96 6.73
C ALA A 16 4.92 -14.41 5.44
N GLN A 17 4.17 -14.69 4.37
CA GLN A 17 4.72 -15.15 3.08
C GLN A 17 5.33 -14.03 2.23
N ALA A 18 5.06 -12.76 2.54
CA ALA A 18 5.40 -11.64 1.66
C ALA A 18 6.90 -11.57 1.32
N ALA A 19 7.80 -11.86 2.26
CA ALA A 19 9.24 -11.84 2.04
C ALA A 19 9.69 -12.84 0.96
N ASP A 20 9.33 -14.11 1.11
CA ASP A 20 9.65 -15.18 0.15
C ASP A 20 9.06 -14.90 -1.22
N LEU A 21 7.85 -14.39 -1.22
CA LEU A 21 7.10 -14.10 -2.42
C LEU A 21 7.70 -12.97 -3.23
N ILE A 22 8.08 -11.87 -2.56
CA ILE A 22 8.70 -10.71 -3.18
C ILE A 22 10.08 -11.08 -3.75
N ALA A 23 10.85 -11.94 -3.07
CA ALA A 23 12.10 -12.45 -3.62
C ALA A 23 11.88 -13.18 -4.96
N ALA A 24 10.88 -14.08 -5.02
CA ALA A 24 10.52 -14.79 -6.25
C ALA A 24 9.96 -13.84 -7.33
N GLN A 25 9.16 -12.86 -6.92
CA GLN A 25 8.59 -11.84 -7.81
C GLN A 25 9.68 -11.04 -8.52
N PHE A 26 10.70 -10.56 -7.80
CA PHE A 26 11.79 -9.78 -8.39
C PHE A 26 12.58 -10.56 -9.43
N ALA A 27 12.88 -11.83 -9.15
CA ALA A 27 13.56 -12.70 -10.11
C ALA A 27 12.68 -12.92 -11.36
N ARG A 28 11.39 -13.19 -11.16
CA ARG A 28 10.45 -13.49 -12.24
C ARG A 28 10.16 -12.29 -13.15
N ASN A 29 10.07 -11.09 -12.58
CA ASN A 29 9.68 -9.89 -13.32
C ASN A 29 10.86 -9.14 -13.94
N ARG A 30 12.10 -9.58 -13.70
CA ARG A 30 13.33 -8.88 -14.11
C ARG A 30 13.30 -8.43 -15.57
N ASP A 31 13.03 -9.35 -16.49
CA ASP A 31 13.10 -9.07 -17.93
C ASP A 31 11.94 -8.18 -18.41
N ALA A 32 10.72 -8.44 -17.91
CA ALA A 32 9.54 -7.66 -18.25
C ALA A 32 9.68 -6.20 -17.77
N ILE A 33 10.14 -6.00 -16.54
CA ILE A 33 10.39 -4.67 -15.97
C ILE A 33 11.56 -3.99 -16.65
N ALA A 34 12.68 -4.68 -16.91
CA ALA A 34 13.82 -4.09 -17.61
C ALA A 34 13.43 -3.63 -19.02
N THR A 35 12.61 -4.41 -19.72
CA THR A 35 12.08 -4.07 -21.05
C THR A 35 11.18 -2.84 -20.99
N LEU A 36 10.19 -2.82 -20.08
CA LEU A 36 9.30 -1.67 -19.90
C LEU A 36 10.09 -0.42 -19.52
N ALA A 37 11.01 -0.53 -18.57
CA ALA A 37 11.87 0.57 -18.14
C ALA A 37 12.72 1.14 -19.29
N ALA A 38 13.27 0.28 -20.16
CA ALA A 38 14.00 0.71 -21.35
C ALA A 38 13.10 1.44 -22.35
N GLN A 39 11.88 0.96 -22.57
CA GLN A 39 10.88 1.65 -23.40
C GLN A 39 10.53 3.03 -22.84
N LEU A 40 10.29 3.12 -21.53
CA LEU A 40 9.96 4.38 -20.85
C LEU A 40 11.12 5.38 -20.84
N ARG A 41 12.38 4.92 -20.88
CA ARG A 41 13.53 5.82 -21.08
C ARG A 41 13.64 6.29 -22.53
N ALA A 42 13.40 5.40 -23.50
CA ALA A 42 13.50 5.72 -24.92
C ALA A 42 12.37 6.66 -25.39
N GLY A 43 11.17 6.49 -24.83
CA GLY A 43 10.01 7.36 -25.04
C GLY A 43 9.41 7.80 -23.71
N PRO A 44 9.95 8.84 -23.06
CA PRO A 44 9.45 9.32 -21.78
C PRO A 44 7.96 9.70 -21.85
N PRO A 45 7.10 9.12 -20.98
CA PRO A 45 5.71 9.53 -20.92
C PRO A 45 5.61 10.96 -20.38
N PRO A 46 4.64 11.77 -20.84
CA PRO A 46 4.45 13.13 -20.35
C PRO A 46 3.94 13.16 -18.89
N PHE A 47 3.25 12.10 -18.46
CA PHE A 47 2.74 11.89 -17.11
C PHE A 47 2.34 10.43 -16.91
N VAL A 48 2.10 10.04 -15.66
CA VAL A 48 1.60 8.73 -15.26
C VAL A 48 0.18 8.86 -14.73
N VAL A 49 -0.66 7.88 -15.03
CA VAL A 49 -1.99 7.72 -14.44
C VAL A 49 -2.06 6.36 -13.76
N THR A 50 -2.55 6.33 -12.53
CA THR A 50 -2.81 5.09 -11.79
C THR A 50 -4.30 4.84 -11.69
N CYS A 51 -4.73 3.57 -11.73
CA CYS A 51 -6.12 3.20 -11.52
C CYS A 51 -6.19 1.89 -10.72
N ALA A 52 -6.87 1.93 -9.58
CA ALA A 52 -6.95 0.82 -8.64
C ALA A 52 -8.13 1.01 -7.68
N ARG A 53 -8.35 0.04 -6.77
CA ARG A 53 -9.39 0.09 -5.74
C ARG A 53 -8.88 -0.50 -4.42
N GLY A 54 -9.36 0.05 -3.30
CA GLY A 54 -9.04 -0.45 -1.95
C GLY A 54 -7.53 -0.45 -1.67
N SER A 55 -7.00 -1.53 -1.10
CA SER A 55 -5.55 -1.68 -0.85
C SER A 55 -4.70 -1.46 -2.12
N SER A 56 -5.19 -1.82 -3.31
CA SER A 56 -4.46 -1.54 -4.56
C SER A 56 -4.37 -0.04 -4.87
N ASP A 57 -5.33 0.78 -4.42
CA ASP A 57 -5.30 2.24 -4.56
C ASP A 57 -4.36 2.90 -3.53
N HIS A 58 -4.19 2.29 -2.37
CA HIS A 58 -3.12 2.68 -1.45
C HIS A 58 -1.73 2.40 -2.06
N ALA A 59 -1.58 1.30 -2.82
CA ALA A 59 -0.37 1.04 -3.60
C ALA A 59 -0.19 2.07 -4.73
N ALA A 60 -1.26 2.52 -5.38
CA ALA A 60 -1.22 3.62 -6.34
C ALA A 60 -0.74 4.94 -5.69
N THR A 61 -1.12 5.21 -4.45
CA THR A 61 -0.60 6.36 -3.69
C THR A 61 0.90 6.25 -3.43
N TYR A 62 1.42 5.05 -3.16
CA TYR A 62 2.87 4.82 -3.08
C TYR A 62 3.55 5.09 -4.43
N ALA A 63 2.98 4.57 -5.54
CA ALA A 63 3.49 4.84 -6.88
C ALA A 63 3.55 6.33 -7.17
N LYS A 64 2.51 7.10 -6.82
CA LYS A 64 2.49 8.55 -7.01
C LYS A 64 3.74 9.22 -6.43
N TYR A 65 3.96 9.05 -5.12
CA TYR A 65 5.09 9.71 -4.48
C TYR A 65 6.43 9.17 -4.98
N LEU A 66 6.55 7.87 -5.24
CA LEU A 66 7.81 7.30 -5.71
C LEU A 66 8.19 7.82 -7.10
N LEU A 67 7.26 7.79 -8.04
CA LEU A 67 7.50 8.22 -9.42
C LEU A 67 7.74 9.75 -9.47
N GLU A 68 6.99 10.54 -8.70
CA GLU A 68 7.19 12.00 -8.66
C GLU A 68 8.55 12.37 -8.05
N THR A 69 8.92 11.76 -6.93
CA THR A 69 10.16 12.13 -6.21
C THR A 69 11.43 11.60 -6.88
N ARG A 70 11.35 10.46 -7.58
CA ARG A 70 12.54 9.81 -8.15
C ARG A 70 12.70 10.04 -9.65
N LEU A 71 11.59 10.14 -10.39
CA LEU A 71 11.62 10.29 -11.84
C LEU A 71 11.19 11.69 -12.29
N GLY A 72 10.62 12.50 -11.40
CA GLY A 72 10.10 13.83 -11.75
C GLY A 72 8.86 13.78 -12.65
N VAL A 73 8.14 12.65 -12.68
CA VAL A 73 6.97 12.46 -13.54
C VAL A 73 5.69 12.60 -12.72
N VAL A 74 4.88 13.60 -13.08
CA VAL A 74 3.57 13.85 -12.45
C VAL A 74 2.72 12.59 -12.52
N THR A 75 2.17 12.18 -11.38
CA THR A 75 1.34 10.98 -11.28
C THR A 75 -0.03 11.32 -10.69
N ALA A 76 -1.07 11.09 -11.50
CA ALA A 76 -2.46 11.29 -11.12
C ALA A 76 -3.15 9.95 -10.80
N SER A 77 -4.12 9.97 -9.88
CA SER A 77 -5.07 8.87 -9.69
C SER A 77 -6.28 9.11 -10.57
N LEU A 78 -6.69 8.09 -11.32
CA LEU A 78 -7.91 8.10 -12.11
C LEU A 78 -9.05 7.45 -11.32
N SER A 79 -10.04 8.28 -10.95
CA SER A 79 -11.25 7.83 -10.28
C SER A 79 -11.98 6.76 -11.09
N PRO A 80 -12.37 5.61 -10.49
CA PRO A 80 -13.02 4.52 -11.20
C PRO A 80 -14.26 4.94 -12.00
N SER A 81 -15.05 5.90 -11.52
CA SER A 81 -16.28 6.36 -12.16
C SER A 81 -16.06 7.08 -13.51
N VAL A 82 -14.88 7.68 -13.74
CA VAL A 82 -14.64 8.57 -14.90
C VAL A 82 -14.71 7.83 -16.23
N GLY A 83 -14.04 6.68 -16.34
CA GLY A 83 -14.13 5.85 -17.55
C GLY A 83 -15.28 4.84 -17.51
N SER A 84 -15.93 4.63 -16.37
CA SER A 84 -16.95 3.57 -16.22
C SER A 84 -18.39 4.09 -16.24
N VAL A 85 -18.72 5.07 -15.41
CA VAL A 85 -20.07 5.66 -15.30
C VAL A 85 -20.23 6.81 -16.28
N TYR A 86 -19.21 7.66 -16.36
CA TYR A 86 -19.26 8.88 -17.19
C TYR A 86 -18.71 8.66 -18.61
N GLU A 87 -17.99 7.56 -18.84
CA GLU A 87 -17.36 7.20 -20.13
C GLU A 87 -16.59 8.39 -20.75
N ALA A 88 -15.92 9.18 -19.90
CA ALA A 88 -15.36 10.45 -20.31
C ALA A 88 -14.10 10.27 -21.18
N PRO A 89 -13.96 10.99 -22.31
CA PRO A 89 -12.82 10.86 -23.21
C PRO A 89 -11.60 11.61 -22.68
N LEU A 90 -10.84 10.99 -21.80
CA LEU A 90 -9.62 11.57 -21.24
C LEU A 90 -8.49 11.66 -22.29
N ARG A 91 -7.68 12.72 -22.19
CA ARG A 91 -6.54 12.94 -23.08
C ARG A 91 -5.30 12.24 -22.52
N LEU A 92 -5.12 10.97 -22.85
CA LEU A 92 -4.08 10.10 -22.27
C LEU A 92 -2.99 9.66 -23.26
N ARG A 93 -2.91 10.31 -24.43
CA ARG A 93 -1.94 9.97 -25.48
C ARG A 93 -0.50 10.02 -24.95
N GLY A 94 0.20 8.90 -25.05
CA GLY A 94 1.60 8.76 -24.63
C GLY A 94 1.81 8.61 -23.12
N ALA A 95 0.76 8.72 -22.30
CA ALA A 95 0.87 8.51 -20.86
C ALA A 95 1.15 7.04 -20.53
N LEU A 96 1.83 6.80 -19.41
CA LEU A 96 1.87 5.47 -18.79
C LEU A 96 0.64 5.31 -17.90
N PHE A 97 -0.18 4.30 -18.19
CA PHE A 97 -1.34 3.95 -17.38
C PHE A 97 -1.02 2.69 -16.57
N ILE A 98 -0.98 2.81 -15.23
CA ILE A 98 -0.68 1.71 -14.31
C ILE A 98 -1.98 1.25 -13.65
N ALA A 99 -2.45 0.07 -14.04
CA ALA A 99 -3.57 -0.60 -13.40
C ALA A 99 -3.05 -1.55 -12.31
N ILE A 100 -3.58 -1.46 -11.09
CA ILE A 100 -3.18 -2.34 -9.98
C ILE A 100 -4.39 -3.13 -9.49
N SER A 101 -4.32 -4.46 -9.53
CA SER A 101 -5.44 -5.30 -9.11
C SER A 101 -5.03 -6.69 -8.67
N GLN A 102 -5.54 -7.14 -7.53
CA GLN A 102 -5.41 -8.54 -7.12
C GLN A 102 -6.11 -9.48 -8.12
N SER A 103 -7.38 -9.21 -8.46
CA SER A 103 -8.20 -10.13 -9.27
C SER A 103 -8.15 -9.85 -10.77
N GLY A 104 -7.87 -8.61 -11.18
CA GLY A 104 -7.93 -8.15 -12.57
C GLY A 104 -9.33 -8.21 -13.21
N LYS A 105 -10.39 -8.23 -12.38
CA LYS A 105 -11.78 -8.47 -12.83
C LYS A 105 -12.76 -7.33 -12.59
N SER A 106 -12.35 -6.26 -11.88
CA SER A 106 -13.27 -5.15 -11.56
C SER A 106 -13.77 -4.46 -12.84
N PRO A 107 -15.09 -4.41 -13.10
CA PRO A 107 -15.62 -3.84 -14.34
C PRO A 107 -15.19 -2.38 -14.56
N ASP A 108 -15.15 -1.57 -13.50
CA ASP A 108 -14.74 -0.17 -13.62
C ASP A 108 -13.26 -0.03 -13.96
N LEU A 109 -12.41 -0.91 -13.41
CA LEU A 109 -10.99 -0.91 -13.75
C LEU A 109 -10.76 -1.32 -15.20
N LEU A 110 -11.51 -2.32 -15.69
CA LEU A 110 -11.47 -2.76 -17.08
C LEU A 110 -11.89 -1.64 -18.03
N ARG A 111 -13.04 -0.99 -17.77
CA ARG A 111 -13.52 0.14 -18.58
C ARG A 111 -12.52 1.30 -18.62
N ASN A 112 -11.89 1.64 -17.49
CA ASN A 112 -10.86 2.68 -17.47
C ASN A 112 -9.60 2.29 -18.25
N ALA A 113 -9.15 1.03 -18.15
CA ALA A 113 -7.99 0.56 -18.89
C ALA A 113 -8.27 0.49 -20.40
N GLU A 114 -9.48 0.11 -20.82
CA GLU A 114 -9.94 0.11 -22.21
C GLU A 114 -9.95 1.53 -22.77
N ALA A 115 -10.56 2.47 -22.03
CA ALA A 115 -10.60 3.89 -22.39
C ALA A 115 -9.19 4.49 -22.48
N ALA A 116 -8.30 4.18 -21.53
CA ALA A 116 -6.91 4.65 -21.55
C ALA A 116 -6.14 4.11 -22.76
N LYS A 117 -6.29 2.82 -23.07
CA LYS A 117 -5.69 2.19 -24.25
C LYS A 117 -6.19 2.84 -25.54
N ALA A 118 -7.51 3.03 -25.67
CA ALA A 118 -8.12 3.70 -26.82
C ALA A 118 -7.67 5.17 -26.96
N ALA A 119 -7.42 5.86 -25.85
CA ALA A 119 -6.89 7.22 -25.81
C ALA A 119 -5.37 7.32 -26.10
N GLY A 120 -4.69 6.19 -26.32
CA GLY A 120 -3.29 6.11 -26.71
C GLY A 120 -2.30 6.06 -25.53
N ALA A 121 -2.74 5.62 -24.35
CA ALA A 121 -1.86 5.36 -23.22
C ALA A 121 -1.20 3.97 -23.31
N HIS A 122 0.01 3.84 -22.78
CA HIS A 122 0.63 2.53 -22.54
C HIS A 122 0.08 1.94 -21.24
N VAL A 123 -0.86 1.00 -21.35
CA VAL A 123 -1.37 0.23 -20.20
C VAL A 123 -0.37 -0.82 -19.71
N ALA A 124 0.13 -0.63 -18.49
CA ALA A 124 0.85 -1.64 -17.71
C ALA A 124 -0.06 -2.13 -16.56
N ALA A 125 -0.21 -3.45 -16.42
CA ALA A 125 -1.07 -4.05 -15.40
C ALA A 125 -0.26 -4.85 -14.38
N LEU A 126 -0.31 -4.41 -13.12
CA LEU A 126 0.21 -5.12 -11.96
C LEU A 126 -0.91 -6.01 -11.42
N VAL A 127 -0.86 -7.30 -11.76
CA VAL A 127 -1.97 -8.24 -11.47
C VAL A 127 -1.49 -9.49 -10.75
N ASN A 128 -2.30 -10.03 -9.83
CA ASN A 128 -2.00 -11.34 -9.25
C ASN A 128 -2.58 -12.50 -10.07
N VAL A 129 -3.77 -12.34 -10.66
CA VAL A 129 -4.40 -13.32 -11.56
C VAL A 129 -3.99 -13.02 -13.00
N GLU A 130 -3.05 -13.79 -13.53
CA GLU A 130 -2.35 -13.47 -14.79
C GLU A 130 -3.14 -13.79 -16.05
N ASP A 131 -4.18 -14.63 -15.96
CA ASP A 131 -5.14 -14.92 -17.03
C ASP A 131 -6.41 -14.06 -16.92
N SER A 132 -6.35 -12.97 -16.13
CA SER A 132 -7.48 -12.07 -15.92
C SER A 132 -7.79 -11.20 -17.15
N PRO A 133 -9.02 -10.68 -17.29
CA PRO A 133 -9.36 -9.74 -18.35
C PRO A 133 -8.44 -8.52 -18.42
N LEU A 134 -8.02 -7.98 -17.26
CA LEU A 134 -7.10 -6.86 -17.20
C LEU A 134 -5.71 -7.23 -17.77
N ALA A 135 -5.24 -8.44 -17.51
CA ALA A 135 -3.95 -8.92 -18.03
C ALA A 135 -3.98 -9.01 -19.56
N HIS A 136 -5.06 -9.57 -20.13
CA HIS A 136 -5.23 -9.66 -21.59
C HIS A 136 -5.34 -8.28 -22.28
N LEU A 137 -5.85 -7.28 -21.56
CA LEU A 137 -6.00 -5.93 -22.06
C LEU A 137 -4.67 -5.15 -22.08
N ALA A 138 -3.75 -5.43 -21.17
CA ALA A 138 -2.52 -4.66 -20.98
C ALA A 138 -1.51 -4.81 -22.13
N HIS A 139 -0.67 -3.80 -22.34
CA HIS A 139 0.52 -3.92 -23.20
C HIS A 139 1.67 -4.60 -22.46
N THR A 140 1.75 -4.40 -21.14
CA THR A 140 2.73 -5.04 -20.27
C THR A 140 2.03 -5.59 -19.04
N VAL A 141 2.19 -6.89 -18.78
CA VAL A 141 1.73 -7.51 -17.54
C VAL A 141 2.92 -7.64 -16.60
N ILE A 142 2.75 -7.19 -15.37
CA ILE A 142 3.70 -7.35 -14.28
C ILE A 142 3.03 -8.24 -13.22
N PRO A 143 3.29 -9.56 -13.24
CA PRO A 143 2.74 -10.46 -12.24
C PRO A 143 3.12 -10.05 -10.82
N LEU A 144 2.12 -9.97 -9.92
CA LEU A 144 2.38 -9.82 -8.50
C LEU A 144 2.97 -11.09 -7.90
N GLY A 145 2.61 -12.25 -8.46
CA GLY A 145 3.11 -13.53 -7.99
C GLY A 145 2.73 -13.86 -6.54
N ALA A 146 1.70 -13.20 -5.99
CA ALA A 146 1.22 -13.32 -4.60
C ALA A 146 0.57 -14.69 -4.28
N GLY A 147 0.37 -15.53 -5.31
CA GLY A 147 -0.30 -16.82 -5.19
C GLY A 147 -1.75 -16.65 -4.73
N ALA A 148 -2.35 -17.73 -4.23
CA ALA A 148 -3.67 -17.64 -3.62
C ALA A 148 -3.56 -16.88 -2.29
N GLU A 149 -4.25 -15.76 -2.19
CA GLU A 149 -4.49 -15.00 -0.96
C GLU A 149 -5.95 -15.23 -0.62
N LYS A 150 -6.31 -15.93 0.44
CA LYS A 150 -7.68 -16.37 0.76
C LYS A 150 -8.33 -15.53 1.84
N SER A 151 -7.56 -14.88 2.72
CA SER A 151 -8.11 -13.87 3.61
C SER A 151 -8.83 -12.79 2.80
N VAL A 152 -9.95 -12.28 3.32
CA VAL A 152 -10.60 -11.10 2.73
C VAL A 152 -9.70 -9.87 2.87
N ALA A 153 -8.98 -9.74 3.99
CA ALA A 153 -8.02 -8.67 4.22
C ALA A 153 -6.74 -8.93 3.41
N ALA A 154 -6.54 -8.18 2.34
CA ALA A 154 -5.33 -8.25 1.50
C ALA A 154 -4.07 -7.92 2.32
N THR A 155 -2.99 -8.68 2.11
CA THR A 155 -1.71 -8.48 2.82
C THR A 155 -0.53 -8.58 1.86
N LYS A 156 -0.14 -9.80 1.49
CA LYS A 156 0.96 -10.07 0.57
C LYS A 156 0.74 -9.48 -0.82
N SER A 157 -0.50 -9.39 -1.31
CA SER A 157 -0.77 -8.76 -2.61
C SER A 157 -0.53 -7.24 -2.60
N TYR A 158 -0.80 -6.57 -1.48
CA TYR A 158 -0.46 -5.16 -1.29
C TYR A 158 1.06 -4.95 -1.29
N LEU A 159 1.79 -5.71 -0.46
CA LEU A 159 3.25 -5.60 -0.38
C LEU A 159 3.94 -5.96 -1.71
N ALA A 160 3.46 -6.98 -2.41
CA ALA A 160 3.94 -7.34 -3.75
C ALA A 160 3.66 -6.24 -4.79
N SER A 161 2.58 -5.46 -4.62
CA SER A 161 2.30 -4.31 -5.49
C SER A 161 3.33 -3.19 -5.27
N LEU A 162 3.60 -2.84 -4.00
CA LEU A 162 4.63 -1.85 -3.65
C LEU A 162 6.02 -2.29 -4.15
N ALA A 163 6.35 -3.57 -3.98
CA ALA A 163 7.61 -4.14 -4.45
C ALA A 163 7.75 -4.04 -5.99
N ALA A 164 6.71 -4.42 -6.74
CA ALA A 164 6.71 -4.28 -8.21
C ALA A 164 6.86 -2.82 -8.67
N ILE A 165 6.19 -1.88 -7.98
CA ILE A 165 6.32 -0.44 -8.25
C ILE A 165 7.75 0.03 -7.99
N ALA A 166 8.35 -0.39 -6.87
CA ALA A 166 9.72 -0.04 -6.52
C ALA A 166 10.73 -0.61 -7.52
N GLN A 167 10.54 -1.86 -7.95
CA GLN A 167 11.35 -2.49 -8.99
C GLN A 167 11.25 -1.74 -10.32
N LEU A 168 10.03 -1.37 -10.75
CA LEU A 168 9.84 -0.54 -11.94
C LEU A 168 10.55 0.81 -11.83
N ALA A 169 10.38 1.53 -10.72
CA ALA A 169 11.01 2.84 -10.52
C ALA A 169 12.54 2.74 -10.52
N ALA A 170 13.11 1.75 -9.83
CA ALA A 170 14.55 1.52 -9.78
C ALA A 170 15.14 1.27 -11.17
N HIS A 171 14.51 0.36 -11.93
CA HIS A 171 14.93 0.06 -13.29
C HIS A 171 14.71 1.23 -14.24
N TRP A 172 13.61 1.98 -14.12
CA TRP A 172 13.32 3.14 -14.96
C TRP A 172 14.36 4.25 -14.75
N GLN A 173 14.64 4.59 -13.49
CA GLN A 173 15.63 5.59 -13.11
C GLN A 173 17.07 5.14 -13.43
N GLY A 174 17.34 3.83 -13.38
CA GLY A 174 18.71 3.31 -13.35
C GLY A 174 19.40 3.58 -12.01
N ASP A 175 18.64 3.59 -10.91
CA ASP A 175 19.14 3.87 -9.56
C ASP A 175 19.81 2.62 -8.97
N ALA A 176 21.14 2.57 -9.03
CA ALA A 176 21.92 1.43 -8.55
C ALA A 176 21.71 1.15 -7.05
N ALA A 177 21.56 2.20 -6.22
CA ALA A 177 21.36 2.04 -4.79
C ALA A 177 19.99 1.43 -4.48
N LEU A 178 18.94 1.86 -5.18
CA LEU A 178 17.62 1.24 -5.03
C LEU A 178 17.59 -0.19 -5.59
N LEU A 179 18.29 -0.47 -6.69
CA LEU A 179 18.40 -1.83 -7.24
C LEU A 179 19.06 -2.79 -6.24
N GLU A 180 20.18 -2.41 -5.62
CA GLU A 180 20.84 -3.19 -4.57
C GLU A 180 19.92 -3.35 -3.34
N ALA A 181 19.22 -2.29 -2.95
CA ALA A 181 18.29 -2.34 -1.82
C ALA A 181 17.10 -3.28 -2.04
N LEU A 182 16.65 -3.48 -3.29
CA LEU A 182 15.61 -4.47 -3.62
C LEU A 182 16.10 -5.90 -3.37
N GLU A 183 17.38 -6.20 -3.55
CA GLU A 183 17.95 -7.52 -3.23
C GLU A 183 17.95 -7.78 -1.72
N ALA A 184 18.15 -6.73 -0.90
CA ALA A 184 18.11 -6.80 0.56
C ALA A 184 16.69 -6.78 1.16
N LEU A 185 15.68 -6.32 0.40
CA LEU A 185 14.31 -6.13 0.88
C LEU A 185 13.67 -7.40 1.49
N PRO A 186 13.78 -8.61 0.90
CA PRO A 186 13.19 -9.81 1.50
C PRO A 186 13.70 -10.10 2.90
N ALA A 187 15.00 -9.90 3.16
CA ALA A 187 15.57 -10.08 4.50
C ALA A 187 15.05 -9.02 5.47
N ALA A 188 14.95 -7.76 5.04
CA ALA A 188 14.38 -6.68 5.83
C ALA A 188 12.90 -6.90 6.17
N LEU A 189 12.11 -7.46 5.25
CA LEU A 189 10.70 -7.84 5.50
C LEU A 189 10.58 -8.93 6.57
N ARG A 190 11.48 -9.92 6.61
CA ARG A 190 11.50 -10.91 7.70
C ARG A 190 11.80 -10.27 9.05
N GLN A 191 12.73 -9.32 9.08
CA GLN A 191 13.02 -8.54 10.29
C GLN A 191 11.82 -7.69 10.71
N ALA A 192 11.11 -7.07 9.75
CA ALA A 192 9.90 -6.30 10.01
C ALA A 192 8.78 -7.17 10.61
N TRP A 193 8.56 -8.38 10.08
CA TRP A 193 7.59 -9.34 10.62
C TRP A 193 7.89 -9.77 12.07
N ALA A 194 9.17 -9.77 12.44
CA ALA A 194 9.61 -10.11 13.78
C ALA A 194 9.50 -8.94 14.79
N GLN A 195 9.21 -7.72 14.35
CA GLN A 195 9.06 -6.56 15.24
C GLN A 195 7.87 -6.74 16.19
N ASP A 196 8.07 -6.35 17.45
CA ASP A 196 7.03 -6.41 18.47
C ASP A 196 6.24 -5.09 18.52
N TRP A 197 4.97 -5.18 18.12
CA TRP A 197 4.01 -4.08 18.15
C TRP A 197 2.85 -4.37 19.12
N SER A 198 3.05 -5.28 20.09
CA SER A 198 2.06 -5.65 21.10
C SER A 198 1.50 -4.44 21.87
N ALA A 199 2.32 -3.42 22.12
CA ALA A 199 1.89 -2.17 22.74
C ALA A 199 0.76 -1.45 21.97
N LEU A 200 0.78 -1.50 20.63
CA LEU A 200 -0.31 -0.98 19.80
C LEU A 200 -1.57 -1.85 19.94
N THR A 201 -1.40 -3.17 19.86
CA THR A 201 -2.49 -4.15 19.99
C THR A 201 -3.17 -4.07 21.37
N GLU A 202 -2.41 -3.79 22.43
CA GLU A 202 -2.94 -3.62 23.79
C GLU A 202 -3.65 -2.28 23.94
N GLY A 203 -3.01 -1.20 23.52
CA GLY A 203 -3.56 0.15 23.66
C GLY A 203 -4.84 0.40 22.84
N LEU A 204 -5.05 -0.32 21.73
CA LEU A 204 -6.22 -0.16 20.88
C LEU A 204 -7.37 -1.14 21.18
N ALA A 205 -7.22 -2.03 22.16
CA ALA A 205 -8.24 -3.06 22.45
C ALA A 205 -9.62 -2.46 22.75
N GLY A 206 -9.66 -1.32 23.45
CA GLY A 206 -10.90 -0.58 23.78
C GLY A 206 -11.19 0.64 22.90
N ALA A 207 -10.41 0.89 21.85
CA ALA A 207 -10.57 2.08 21.02
C ALA A 207 -11.82 1.99 20.12
N HIS A 208 -12.39 3.14 19.77
CA HIS A 208 -13.51 3.26 18.82
C HIS A 208 -13.18 4.12 17.60
N ASN A 209 -12.33 5.13 17.78
CA ASN A 209 -11.85 6.01 16.72
C ASN A 209 -10.32 6.02 16.75
N LEU A 210 -9.66 6.29 15.62
CA LEU A 210 -8.21 6.35 15.50
C LEU A 210 -7.83 7.27 14.33
N PHE A 211 -6.78 8.08 14.49
CA PHE A 211 -6.10 8.66 13.34
C PHE A 211 -4.83 7.89 12.99
N VAL A 212 -4.64 7.67 11.69
CA VAL A 212 -3.42 7.09 11.16
C VAL A 212 -2.74 8.14 10.27
N LEU A 213 -1.53 8.53 10.63
CA LEU A 213 -0.81 9.62 9.99
C LEU A 213 0.33 9.09 9.14
N GLY A 214 0.52 9.69 7.96
CA GLY A 214 1.68 9.45 7.12
C GLY A 214 1.98 10.65 6.24
N ARG A 215 3.16 10.71 5.65
CA ARG A 215 3.54 11.78 4.71
C ARG A 215 4.37 11.21 3.59
N GLY A 216 4.22 11.77 2.39
CA GLY A 216 4.91 11.24 1.21
C GLY A 216 4.59 9.76 1.00
N LEU A 217 5.64 8.96 0.84
CA LEU A 217 5.53 7.50 0.72
C LEU A 217 4.82 6.85 1.91
N GLY A 218 4.92 7.43 3.11
CA GLY A 218 4.25 6.94 4.31
C GLY A 218 2.73 7.13 4.31
N LEU A 219 2.18 7.99 3.44
CA LEU A 219 0.72 8.16 3.33
C LEU A 219 0.06 6.87 2.83
N ALA A 220 0.70 6.15 1.92
CA ALA A 220 0.23 4.86 1.43
C ALA A 220 0.12 3.82 2.56
N ALA A 221 1.09 3.79 3.47
CA ALA A 221 1.07 2.92 4.64
C ALA A 221 -0.05 3.31 5.62
N ALA A 222 -0.23 4.62 5.84
CA ALA A 222 -1.29 5.13 6.72
C ALA A 222 -2.70 4.79 6.21
N GLN A 223 -2.93 4.95 4.90
CA GLN A 223 -4.20 4.60 4.26
C GLN A 223 -4.49 3.10 4.36
N GLU A 224 -3.49 2.26 4.10
CA GLU A 224 -3.62 0.81 4.21
C GLU A 224 -3.92 0.36 5.65
N ALA A 225 -3.19 0.91 6.61
CA ALA A 225 -3.45 0.60 8.01
C ALA A 225 -4.86 1.03 8.45
N ALA A 226 -5.27 2.26 8.11
CA ALA A 226 -6.61 2.75 8.42
C ALA A 226 -7.72 1.91 7.77
N LEU A 227 -7.50 1.36 6.57
CA LEU A 227 -8.46 0.43 5.96
C LEU A 227 -8.53 -0.88 6.75
N LYS A 228 -7.38 -1.48 7.10
CA LYS A 228 -7.37 -2.74 7.85
C LYS A 228 -7.97 -2.63 9.25
N PHE A 229 -7.81 -1.49 9.92
CA PHE A 229 -8.53 -1.20 11.17
C PHE A 229 -10.06 -1.21 10.97
N LYS A 230 -10.57 -0.60 9.89
CA LYS A 230 -12.01 -0.62 9.59
C LYS A 230 -12.50 -2.03 9.29
N GLU A 231 -11.81 -2.72 8.38
CA GLU A 231 -12.22 -4.04 7.88
C GLU A 231 -12.15 -5.11 8.99
N THR A 232 -11.01 -5.22 9.67
CA THR A 232 -10.75 -6.38 10.55
C THR A 232 -11.13 -6.15 12.01
N CYS A 233 -11.16 -4.90 12.46
CA CYS A 233 -11.30 -4.57 13.89
C CYS A 233 -12.60 -3.80 14.22
N GLY A 234 -13.40 -3.44 13.21
CA GLY A 234 -14.57 -2.56 13.39
C GLY A 234 -14.20 -1.22 14.02
N LEU A 235 -12.96 -0.75 13.81
CA LEU A 235 -12.45 0.49 14.37
C LEU A 235 -12.60 1.62 13.34
N HIS A 236 -13.18 2.75 13.75
CA HIS A 236 -13.27 3.93 12.89
C HIS A 236 -11.90 4.62 12.79
N ALA A 237 -11.02 4.08 11.97
CA ALA A 237 -9.70 4.61 11.73
C ALA A 237 -9.70 5.49 10.47
N GLU A 238 -9.18 6.70 10.53
CA GLU A 238 -9.07 7.60 9.38
C GLU A 238 -7.61 7.94 9.09
N ALA A 239 -7.23 7.85 7.82
CA ALA A 239 -5.87 8.17 7.38
C ALA A 239 -5.77 9.63 6.97
N TYR A 240 -4.76 10.33 7.49
CA TYR A 240 -4.46 11.70 7.12
C TYR A 240 -3.01 11.88 6.70
N SER A 241 -2.80 12.76 5.73
CA SER A 241 -1.49 13.37 5.55
C SER A 241 -1.11 14.11 6.82
N SER A 242 0.09 13.86 7.36
CA SER A 242 0.56 14.57 8.55
C SER A 242 0.70 16.09 8.31
N ALA A 243 0.73 16.54 7.06
CA ALA A 243 0.70 17.96 6.71
C ALA A 243 -0.72 18.58 6.81
N GLU A 244 -1.78 17.76 6.71
CA GLU A 244 -3.17 18.23 6.64
C GLU A 244 -3.88 18.23 8.00
N VAL A 245 -3.28 17.61 9.02
CA VAL A 245 -3.96 17.43 10.32
C VAL A 245 -4.35 18.73 11.00
N LYS A 246 -3.65 19.83 10.70
CA LYS A 246 -3.96 21.17 11.24
C LYS A 246 -5.17 21.82 10.57
N HIS A 247 -5.64 21.27 9.46
CA HIS A 247 -6.75 21.80 8.67
C HIS A 247 -8.09 21.12 8.96
N GLY A 248 -8.20 20.44 10.11
CA GLY A 248 -9.47 19.83 10.55
C GLY A 248 -9.28 18.74 11.61
N PRO A 249 -8.49 17.68 11.33
CA PRO A 249 -8.39 16.50 12.19
C PRO A 249 -8.00 16.82 13.63
N MET A 250 -7.14 17.83 13.84
CA MET A 250 -6.71 18.29 15.16
C MET A 250 -7.88 18.65 16.09
N ALA A 251 -9.04 19.06 15.56
CA ALA A 251 -10.20 19.43 16.35
C ALA A 251 -10.86 18.24 17.08
N LEU A 252 -10.67 17.02 16.57
CA LEU A 252 -11.21 15.79 17.18
C LEU A 252 -10.26 15.18 18.21
N VAL A 253 -9.04 15.70 18.32
CA VAL A 253 -8.02 15.15 19.20
C VAL A 253 -8.04 15.79 20.58
N GLY A 254 -8.16 14.94 21.60
CA GLY A 254 -8.07 15.29 23.01
C GLY A 254 -7.45 14.16 23.83
N ALA A 255 -7.62 14.23 25.15
CA ALA A 255 -7.06 13.27 26.09
C ALA A 255 -7.45 11.82 25.73
N GLY A 256 -6.45 10.96 25.54
CA GLY A 256 -6.62 9.55 25.23
C GLY A 256 -7.07 9.23 23.79
N PHE A 257 -7.24 10.22 22.91
CA PHE A 257 -7.55 9.94 21.51
C PHE A 257 -6.34 9.23 20.86
N PRO A 258 -6.52 8.05 20.25
CA PRO A 258 -5.40 7.29 19.74
C PRO A 258 -4.93 7.81 18.37
N VAL A 259 -3.61 7.84 18.17
CA VAL A 259 -2.96 8.26 16.93
C VAL A 259 -1.82 7.29 16.62
N LEU A 260 -1.80 6.73 15.40
CA LEU A 260 -0.68 5.95 14.88
C LEU A 260 0.02 6.77 13.80
N ALA A 261 1.30 7.09 13.96
CA ALA A 261 2.04 7.92 13.01
C ALA A 261 3.20 7.15 12.35
N PHE A 262 3.13 6.98 11.03
CA PHE A 262 4.21 6.41 10.21
C PHE A 262 5.23 7.48 9.81
N ALA A 263 6.33 7.58 10.55
CA ALA A 263 7.43 8.47 10.21
C ALA A 263 8.41 7.72 9.28
N GLN A 264 8.59 8.24 8.06
CA GLN A 264 9.51 7.66 7.09
C GLN A 264 10.94 8.15 7.37
N PRO A 265 11.99 7.31 7.27
CA PRO A 265 13.38 7.70 7.45
C PRO A 265 13.90 8.47 6.22
N ASP A 266 13.22 9.56 5.89
CA ASP A 266 13.49 10.46 4.77
C ASP A 266 13.24 11.93 5.16
N ALA A 267 13.20 12.83 4.19
CA ALA A 267 12.99 14.26 4.43
C ALA A 267 11.66 14.60 5.15
N THR A 268 10.72 13.66 5.25
CA THR A 268 9.44 13.84 5.93
C THR A 268 9.46 13.48 7.41
N GLU A 269 10.49 12.75 7.88
CA GLU A 269 10.58 12.18 9.24
C GLU A 269 10.31 13.22 10.33
N ALA A 270 11.14 14.27 10.35
CA ALA A 270 11.09 15.32 11.36
C ALA A 270 9.73 16.02 11.38
N GLY A 271 9.11 16.20 10.20
CA GLY A 271 7.78 16.80 10.10
C GLY A 271 6.68 15.92 10.68
N THR A 272 6.74 14.61 10.45
CA THR A 272 5.76 13.67 11.02
C THR A 272 5.96 13.49 12.53
N LEU A 273 7.20 13.41 13.01
CA LEU A 273 7.49 13.33 14.46
C LEU A 273 7.08 14.60 15.21
N ALA A 274 7.32 15.79 14.64
CA ALA A 274 6.88 17.04 15.24
C ALA A 274 5.35 17.11 15.39
N VAL A 275 4.61 16.62 14.40
CA VAL A 275 3.15 16.52 14.47
C VAL A 275 2.70 15.51 15.53
N ALA A 276 3.38 14.36 15.63
CA ALA A 276 3.12 13.37 16.67
C ALA A 276 3.32 13.96 18.08
N GLU A 277 4.38 14.74 18.29
CA GLU A 277 4.60 15.43 19.56
C GLU A 277 3.53 16.49 19.87
N GLU A 278 3.03 17.21 18.86
CA GLU A 278 1.91 18.13 19.07
C GLU A 278 0.64 17.41 19.55
N PHE A 279 0.38 16.21 19.02
CA PHE A 279 -0.72 15.38 19.50
C PHE A 279 -0.48 14.87 20.93
N ARG A 280 0.74 14.41 21.26
CA ARG A 280 1.10 14.02 22.63
C ARG A 280 0.92 15.17 23.62
N ALA A 281 1.33 16.38 23.25
CA ALA A 281 1.18 17.58 24.08
C ALA A 281 -0.29 17.95 24.36
N ARG A 282 -1.23 17.49 23.53
CA ARG A 282 -2.69 17.63 23.71
C ARG A 282 -3.32 16.47 24.48
N GLY A 283 -2.51 15.54 24.97
CA GLY A 283 -2.94 14.37 25.74
C GLY A 283 -3.39 13.18 24.89
N ALA A 284 -3.19 13.21 23.57
CA ALA A 284 -3.47 12.07 22.71
C ALA A 284 -2.58 10.87 23.06
N GLN A 285 -3.07 9.66 22.83
CA GLN A 285 -2.26 8.45 22.93
C GLN A 285 -1.60 8.19 21.58
N VAL A 286 -0.30 8.50 21.46
CA VAL A 286 0.40 8.49 20.17
C VAL A 286 1.43 7.37 20.12
N TRP A 287 1.34 6.54 19.08
CA TRP A 287 2.39 5.60 18.70
C TRP A 287 3.09 6.07 17.42
N THR A 288 4.40 6.24 17.49
CA THR A 288 5.23 6.56 16.31
C THR A 288 5.95 5.32 15.80
N VAL A 289 5.79 5.03 14.51
CA VAL A 289 6.55 4.02 13.78
C VAL A 289 7.80 4.70 13.22
N ALA A 290 8.94 4.41 13.84
CA ALA A 290 10.25 4.94 13.47
C ALA A 290 11.36 4.06 14.07
N ALA A 291 12.61 4.24 13.66
CA ALA A 291 13.74 3.47 14.21
C ALA A 291 13.90 3.65 15.74
N GLY A 292 13.56 4.83 16.27
CA GLY A 292 13.56 5.15 17.70
C GLY A 292 12.19 5.52 18.26
N GLY A 293 11.10 5.15 17.58
CA GLY A 293 9.73 5.43 18.02
C GLY A 293 9.18 4.36 18.97
N ASP A 294 7.95 4.57 19.47
CA ASP A 294 7.25 3.58 20.32
C ASP A 294 7.07 2.22 19.64
N LEU A 295 6.96 2.24 18.31
CA LEU A 295 6.82 1.04 17.48
C LEU A 295 8.05 0.93 16.58
N PRO A 296 8.89 -0.10 16.78
CA PRO A 296 10.15 -0.20 16.06
C PRO A 296 9.93 -0.48 14.57
N LEU A 297 10.60 0.31 13.73
CA LEU A 297 10.71 0.09 12.29
C LEU A 297 12.01 -0.67 11.99
N ALA A 298 11.92 -1.80 11.28
CA ALA A 298 13.11 -2.52 10.82
C ALA A 298 13.98 -1.63 9.91
N ALA A 299 15.30 -1.83 9.96
CA ALA A 299 16.24 -1.02 9.19
C ALA A 299 15.96 -1.16 7.69
N ALA A 300 15.55 -0.05 7.06
CA ALA A 300 15.23 -0.04 5.65
C ALA A 300 16.52 -0.01 4.80
N PRO A 301 16.71 -0.93 3.84
CA PRO A 301 17.88 -0.92 2.97
C PRO A 301 17.93 0.31 2.06
N HIS A 302 16.77 0.96 1.84
CA HIS A 302 16.66 2.26 1.20
C HIS A 302 15.39 2.97 1.74
N PRO A 303 15.40 4.30 1.95
CA PRO A 303 14.24 5.02 2.50
C PRO A 303 12.93 4.80 1.73
N ALA A 304 13.01 4.67 0.41
CA ALA A 304 11.84 4.39 -0.43
C ALA A 304 11.14 3.06 -0.12
N LEU A 305 11.83 2.14 0.56
CA LEU A 305 11.31 0.81 0.90
C LEU A 305 10.79 0.72 2.34
N ALA A 306 11.01 1.76 3.16
CA ALA A 306 10.55 1.81 4.55
C ALA A 306 9.02 1.63 4.74
N PRO A 307 8.13 2.12 3.86
CA PRO A 307 6.70 1.88 4.01
C PRO A 307 6.33 0.39 3.99
N LEU A 308 7.03 -0.43 3.18
CA LEU A 308 6.78 -1.86 3.09
C LEU A 308 7.08 -2.55 4.43
N LEU A 309 8.17 -2.12 5.10
CA LEU A 309 8.56 -2.66 6.39
C LEU A 309 7.57 -2.28 7.49
N GLY A 310 7.16 -1.00 7.53
CA GLY A 310 6.15 -0.54 8.49
C GLY A 310 4.82 -1.29 8.35
N VAL A 311 4.37 -1.53 7.12
CA VAL A 311 3.13 -2.29 6.87
C VAL A 311 3.28 -3.78 7.18
N GLN A 312 4.45 -4.38 6.92
CA GLN A 312 4.72 -5.78 7.29
C GLN A 312 4.61 -6.01 8.80
N SER A 313 5.22 -5.13 9.63
CA SER A 313 5.08 -5.18 11.09
C SER A 313 3.62 -4.97 11.51
N PHE A 314 2.97 -3.98 10.92
CA PHE A 314 1.57 -3.65 11.19
C PHE A 314 0.62 -4.83 10.95
N TYR A 315 0.80 -5.61 9.87
CA TYR A 315 -0.09 -6.73 9.56
C TYR A 315 -0.13 -7.80 10.67
N ARG A 316 0.98 -8.01 11.38
CA ARG A 316 1.00 -8.89 12.55
C ARG A 316 0.20 -8.29 13.70
N ALA A 317 0.42 -7.02 14.00
CA ALA A 317 -0.23 -6.30 15.09
C ALA A 317 -1.76 -6.21 14.91
N ILE A 318 -2.22 -5.92 13.69
CA ILE A 318 -3.64 -5.76 13.38
C ILE A 318 -4.39 -7.09 13.39
N ASN A 319 -3.75 -8.18 12.96
CA ASN A 319 -4.30 -9.53 13.07
C ASN A 319 -4.54 -9.89 14.55
N ALA A 320 -3.56 -9.64 15.41
CA ALA A 320 -3.70 -9.85 16.85
C ALA A 320 -4.79 -8.95 17.46
N LEU A 321 -4.90 -7.70 17.01
CA LEU A 321 -5.90 -6.76 17.50
C LEU A 321 -7.32 -7.20 17.14
N ALA A 322 -7.54 -7.66 15.90
CA ALA A 322 -8.83 -8.17 15.45
C ALA A 322 -9.34 -9.28 16.38
N LEU A 323 -8.48 -10.27 16.64
CA LEU A 323 -8.80 -11.39 17.53
C LEU A 323 -9.07 -10.93 18.97
N ARG A 324 -8.24 -10.02 19.51
CA ARG A 324 -8.43 -9.45 20.85
C ARG A 324 -9.76 -8.69 20.97
N ARG A 325 -10.23 -8.07 19.87
CA ARG A 325 -11.52 -7.38 19.79
C ARG A 325 -12.69 -8.30 19.48
N GLY A 326 -12.47 -9.60 19.37
CA GLY A 326 -13.55 -10.56 19.12
C GLY A 326 -13.88 -10.78 17.64
N HIS A 327 -13.03 -10.30 16.72
CA HIS A 327 -13.26 -10.37 15.27
C HIS A 327 -12.34 -11.40 14.59
N ASN A 328 -12.85 -12.02 13.53
CA ASN A 328 -12.04 -12.87 12.66
C ASN A 328 -11.51 -12.04 11.47
N PRO A 329 -10.19 -11.78 11.38
CA PRO A 329 -9.62 -10.98 10.30
C PRO A 329 -9.74 -11.64 8.92
N ASP A 330 -9.96 -12.96 8.85
CA ASP A 330 -10.14 -13.68 7.59
C ASP A 330 -11.55 -13.49 7.00
N LEU A 331 -12.52 -13.17 7.86
CA LEU A 331 -13.94 -13.02 7.53
C LEU A 331 -14.53 -11.74 8.14
N PRO A 332 -14.05 -10.55 7.73
CA PRO A 332 -14.67 -9.28 8.10
C PRO A 332 -16.18 -9.25 7.81
N PRO A 333 -17.01 -8.74 8.74
CA PRO A 333 -18.44 -8.60 8.49
C PRO A 333 -18.72 -7.73 7.26
N HIS A 334 -19.72 -8.12 6.46
CA HIS A 334 -20.20 -7.36 5.29
C HIS A 334 -19.22 -7.18 4.12
N LEU A 335 -18.07 -7.87 4.12
CA LEU A 335 -17.09 -7.76 3.05
C LEU A 335 -16.90 -9.10 2.34
N ASN A 336 -16.85 -9.02 1.00
CA ASN A 336 -16.45 -10.11 0.13
C ASN A 336 -15.09 -9.76 -0.49
N LYS A 337 -14.24 -10.78 -0.61
CA LYS A 337 -12.88 -10.64 -1.12
C LYS A 337 -12.79 -10.08 -2.55
N VAL A 338 -13.74 -10.42 -3.43
CA VAL A 338 -13.88 -9.77 -4.73
C VAL A 338 -15.11 -8.88 -4.65
N THR A 339 -14.89 -7.56 -4.67
CA THR A 339 -15.97 -6.59 -4.70
C THR A 339 -16.42 -6.39 -6.14
N GLU A 340 -17.65 -6.80 -6.43
CA GLU A 340 -18.34 -6.41 -7.66
C GLU A 340 -19.06 -5.09 -7.39
N THR A 341 -18.61 -4.02 -8.05
CA THR A 341 -19.36 -2.76 -8.08
C THR A 341 -20.31 -2.82 -9.28
N VAL A 342 -21.61 -2.80 -8.99
CA VAL A 342 -22.69 -2.76 -9.99
C VAL A 342 -22.81 -1.36 -10.57
#